data_AF-A0A2P1PRW7-F1
#
_entry.id   AF-A0A2P1PRW7-F1
#
_cell.length_a   1.000
_cell.length_b   1.000
_cell.length_c   1.000
_cell.angle_alpha   90.00
_cell.angle_beta   90.00
_cell.angle_gamma   90.00
#
_symmetry.space_group_name_H-M   'P 1'
#
loop_
_entity.id
_entity.type
_entity.pdbx_description
1 polymer ?
#
loop_
_entity_poly.entity_id
_entity_poly.type
_entity_poly.pdbx_seq_one_letter_code
_entity_poly.pdbx_strand_id
1 'polypeptide(L)'
;MVSQEARHRASVTRFALRSLLLIAATDVAANQTYQPGDRVECNFVGSLAPQHEKYFEAGTVEPFQPGDQPDGSWYRVRADSNKVEYPCRVEHIREIRAAPAPAALPNQPAPTRVQPAARPAATGQVIGRNATAATPALDFLNCPVQQDAVENGDEPDRDVVALVIRCAKGEKAVPAGQEGAVKVDVLNVQIGRSRDWSYAQDRGNASEGTIVYPVKATYNVRTLYRAATEVEEGWVRILNFYVNAFGEWQIGSEENVRTAATKRIDN
;
A
#
# COMPACT_ATOMS: atom_id res chain seq x y z
N MET A 1 77.82 -57.69 -18.88
CA MET A 1 77.13 -57.74 -17.57
C MET A 1 76.07 -56.65 -17.57
N VAL A 2 74.79 -57.05 -17.47
CA VAL A 2 73.63 -56.25 -17.01
C VAL A 2 73.24 -55.04 -17.89
N SER A 3 72.00 -54.69 -18.19
CA SER A 3 70.65 -55.31 -18.24
C SER A 3 69.73 -54.20 -18.84
N GLN A 4 68.59 -54.61 -19.39
CA GLN A 4 67.26 -53.94 -19.48
C GLN A 4 67.15 -52.41 -19.23
N GLU A 5 66.30 -51.64 -19.92
CA GLU A 5 64.84 -51.82 -20.00
C GLU A 5 64.20 -50.76 -20.94
N ALA A 6 63.11 -51.15 -21.59
CA ALA A 6 62.26 -50.32 -22.45
C ALA A 6 61.40 -49.32 -21.65
N ARG A 7 60.83 -48.31 -22.34
CA ARG A 7 59.42 -47.90 -22.18
C ARG A 7 58.96 -46.88 -23.25
N HIS A 8 57.99 -47.32 -24.05
CA HIS A 8 57.05 -46.50 -24.79
C HIS A 8 56.16 -45.67 -23.85
N ARG A 9 55.80 -44.45 -24.26
CA ARG A 9 54.55 -43.79 -23.85
C ARG A 9 53.91 -43.10 -25.05
N ALA A 10 52.86 -43.73 -25.55
CA ALA A 10 51.82 -43.10 -26.35
C ALA A 10 50.98 -42.19 -25.43
N SER A 11 50.69 -40.97 -25.87
CA SER A 11 49.71 -40.10 -25.22
C SER A 11 48.54 -39.89 -26.17
N VAL A 12 47.41 -40.47 -25.79
CA VAL A 12 46.10 -40.38 -26.43
C VAL A 12 45.45 -39.08 -25.95
N THR A 13 45.26 -38.11 -26.84
CA THR A 13 44.47 -36.90 -26.52
C THR A 13 43.02 -37.14 -26.90
N ARG A 14 42.15 -37.08 -25.88
CA ARG A 14 40.72 -37.38 -25.92
C ARG A 14 39.93 -36.32 -26.70
N PHE A 15 39.02 -36.79 -27.56
CA PHE A 15 37.93 -36.00 -28.14
C PHE A 15 37.03 -35.44 -27.02
N ALA A 16 36.82 -34.12 -27.02
CA ALA A 16 35.83 -33.47 -26.15
C ALA A 16 34.43 -33.61 -26.76
N LEU A 17 33.59 -34.39 -26.09
CA LEU A 17 32.16 -34.51 -26.36
C LEU A 17 31.46 -33.25 -25.81
N ARG A 18 31.00 -32.35 -26.69
CA ARG A 18 30.12 -31.23 -26.32
C ARG A 18 28.70 -31.77 -26.16
N SER A 19 28.31 -32.05 -24.91
CA SER A 19 26.91 -32.29 -24.55
C SER A 19 26.12 -30.98 -24.65
N LEU A 20 25.20 -30.92 -25.61
CA LEU A 20 24.17 -29.90 -25.72
C LEU A 20 23.10 -30.23 -24.67
N LEU A 21 23.09 -29.53 -23.53
CA LEU A 21 21.97 -29.58 -22.59
C LEU A 21 20.85 -28.69 -23.15
N LEU A 22 19.81 -29.29 -23.74
CA LEU A 22 18.50 -28.65 -23.86
C LEU A 22 17.91 -28.59 -22.45
N ILE A 23 17.87 -27.40 -21.86
CA ILE A 23 17.03 -27.12 -20.69
C ILE A 23 15.62 -26.94 -21.24
N ALA A 24 14.81 -28.00 -21.18
CA ALA A 24 13.37 -27.87 -21.31
C ALA A 24 12.87 -27.13 -20.08
N ALA A 25 12.34 -25.92 -20.27
CA ALA A 25 11.56 -25.22 -19.25
C ALA A 25 10.31 -26.07 -18.99
N THR A 26 10.30 -26.79 -17.88
CA THR A 26 9.06 -27.35 -17.35
C THR A 26 8.26 -26.18 -16.78
N ASP A 27 7.28 -25.70 -17.54
CA ASP A 27 6.23 -24.84 -16.99
C ASP A 27 5.57 -25.60 -15.86
N VAL A 28 5.87 -25.18 -14.63
CA VAL A 28 5.06 -25.55 -13.48
C VAL A 28 3.70 -24.90 -13.75
N ALA A 29 2.74 -25.67 -14.22
CA ALA A 29 1.36 -25.24 -14.36
C ALA A 29 0.86 -24.85 -12.96
N ALA A 30 0.93 -23.55 -12.67
CA ALA A 30 0.29 -22.96 -11.51
C ALA A 30 -1.21 -23.29 -11.58
N ASN A 31 -1.78 -23.69 -10.45
CA ASN A 31 -3.16 -24.14 -10.34
C ASN A 31 -4.11 -22.92 -10.42
N GLN A 32 -4.21 -22.32 -11.60
CA GLN A 32 -5.02 -21.13 -11.85
C GLN A 32 -6.50 -21.51 -11.85
N THR A 33 -7.26 -20.94 -10.92
CA THR A 33 -8.72 -21.08 -10.82
C THR A 33 -9.47 -20.35 -11.94
N TYR A 34 -8.98 -19.17 -12.35
CA TYR A 34 -9.56 -18.36 -13.43
C TYR A 34 -8.58 -18.15 -14.58
N GLN A 35 -9.11 -17.99 -15.78
CA GLN A 35 -8.36 -17.76 -17.02
C GLN A 35 -8.58 -16.32 -17.54
N PRO A 36 -7.61 -15.73 -18.27
CA PRO A 36 -7.82 -14.46 -18.95
C PRO A 36 -9.04 -14.51 -19.88
N GLY A 37 -9.95 -13.56 -19.73
CA GLY A 37 -11.23 -13.51 -20.43
C GLY A 37 -12.43 -13.97 -19.59
N ASP A 38 -12.21 -14.63 -18.45
CA ASP A 38 -13.29 -15.07 -17.57
C ASP A 38 -14.08 -13.89 -16.98
N ARG A 39 -15.39 -14.07 -16.86
CA ARG A 39 -16.31 -13.09 -16.26
C ARG A 39 -16.52 -13.41 -14.79
N VAL A 40 -16.13 -12.46 -13.94
CA VAL A 40 -16.17 -12.64 -12.49
C VAL A 40 -16.70 -11.38 -11.79
N GLU A 41 -17.20 -11.53 -10.57
CA GLU A 41 -17.38 -10.41 -9.66
C GLU A 41 -16.23 -10.41 -8.66
N CYS A 42 -15.61 -9.26 -8.48
CA CYS A 42 -14.54 -9.07 -7.51
C CYS A 42 -14.96 -8.06 -6.44
N ASN A 43 -14.65 -8.37 -5.17
CA ASN A 43 -14.72 -7.41 -4.10
C ASN A 43 -13.44 -6.57 -4.02
N PHE A 44 -13.48 -5.36 -4.59
CA PHE A 44 -12.30 -4.49 -4.67
C PHE A 44 -11.87 -3.86 -3.34
N VAL A 45 -12.71 -3.95 -2.30
CA VAL A 45 -12.38 -3.50 -0.93
C VAL A 45 -11.58 -4.57 -0.16
N GLY A 46 -11.47 -5.78 -0.70
CA GLY A 46 -10.64 -6.84 -0.13
C GLY A 46 -11.16 -7.39 1.21
N SER A 47 -12.47 -7.31 1.44
CA SER A 47 -13.12 -7.77 2.66
C SER A 47 -14.43 -8.46 2.35
N LEU A 48 -14.60 -9.68 2.89
CA LEU A 48 -15.84 -10.47 2.81
C LEU A 48 -16.84 -10.15 3.93
N ALA A 49 -16.59 -9.11 4.73
CA ALA A 49 -17.52 -8.75 5.80
C ALA A 49 -18.88 -8.30 5.20
N PRO A 50 -20.03 -8.62 5.83
CA PRO A 50 -21.36 -8.37 5.23
C PRO A 50 -21.60 -6.91 4.79
N GLN A 51 -21.06 -5.94 5.52
CA GLN A 51 -21.15 -4.52 5.17
C GLN A 51 -20.43 -4.14 3.87
N HIS A 52 -19.54 -5.01 3.38
CA HIS A 52 -18.76 -4.82 2.16
C HIS A 52 -19.28 -5.64 0.96
N GLU A 53 -20.40 -6.34 1.12
CA GLU A 53 -21.01 -7.15 0.04
C GLU A 53 -21.47 -6.30 -1.16
N LYS A 54 -21.78 -5.02 -0.92
CA LYS A 54 -22.13 -4.06 -1.98
C LYS A 54 -20.97 -3.63 -2.89
N TYR A 55 -19.74 -4.04 -2.58
CA TYR A 55 -18.54 -3.70 -3.35
C TYR A 55 -18.06 -4.83 -4.26
N PHE A 56 -18.87 -5.89 -4.41
CA PHE A 56 -18.69 -6.81 -5.52
C PHE A 56 -19.09 -6.11 -6.82
N GLU A 57 -18.16 -6.10 -7.77
CA GLU A 57 -18.40 -5.53 -9.08
C GLU A 57 -17.92 -6.49 -10.16
N ALA A 58 -18.72 -6.58 -11.22
CA ALA A 58 -18.45 -7.42 -12.37
C ALA A 58 -17.26 -6.90 -13.17
N GLY A 59 -16.45 -7.82 -13.69
CA GLY A 59 -15.35 -7.51 -14.58
C GLY A 59 -14.88 -8.72 -15.37
N THR A 60 -13.76 -8.53 -16.07
CA THR A 60 -13.10 -9.53 -16.90
C THR A 60 -11.70 -9.77 -16.39
N VAL A 61 -11.30 -11.03 -16.23
CA VAL A 61 -9.93 -11.40 -15.85
C VAL A 61 -8.98 -11.04 -16.99
N GLU A 62 -7.89 -10.34 -16.68
CA GLU A 62 -6.86 -9.90 -17.61
C GLU A 62 -5.65 -10.84 -17.57
N PRO A 63 -4.85 -10.91 -18.64
CA PRO A 63 -3.59 -11.67 -18.64
C PRO A 63 -2.63 -11.21 -17.55
N PHE A 64 -1.82 -12.12 -17.02
CA PHE A 64 -0.73 -11.75 -16.12
C PHE A 64 0.32 -10.89 -16.84
N GLN A 65 0.83 -9.87 -16.16
CA GLN A 65 1.92 -9.00 -16.58
C GLN A 65 3.24 -9.38 -15.87
N PRO A 66 4.40 -8.94 -16.40
CA PRO A 66 5.67 -9.06 -15.69
C PRO A 66 5.57 -8.43 -14.29
N GLY A 67 5.88 -9.21 -13.25
CA GLY A 67 5.77 -8.78 -11.85
C GLY A 67 4.50 -9.25 -11.13
N ASP A 68 3.51 -9.77 -11.86
CA ASP A 68 2.36 -10.43 -11.24
C ASP A 68 2.76 -11.79 -10.63
N GLN A 69 1.92 -12.30 -9.71
CA GLN A 69 2.05 -13.64 -9.16
C GLN A 69 1.20 -14.62 -9.99
N PRO A 70 1.80 -15.41 -10.91
CA PRO A 70 1.04 -16.34 -11.75
C PRO A 70 0.56 -17.59 -10.98
N ASP A 71 0.77 -17.64 -9.66
CA ASP A 71 0.45 -18.76 -8.78
C ASP A 71 -1.06 -18.95 -8.55
N GLY A 72 -1.90 -18.03 -9.06
CA GLY A 72 -3.35 -18.06 -8.95
C GLY A 72 -3.89 -17.50 -7.64
N SER A 73 -3.05 -16.92 -6.78
CA SER A 73 -3.49 -16.25 -5.55
C SER A 73 -4.12 -14.86 -5.83
N TRP A 74 -3.73 -14.24 -6.95
CA TRP A 74 -4.24 -12.95 -7.41
C TRP A 74 -4.58 -12.98 -8.89
N TYR A 75 -5.57 -12.18 -9.27
CA TYR A 75 -6.00 -11.97 -10.65
C TYR A 75 -6.16 -10.49 -10.92
N ARG A 76 -5.82 -10.03 -12.12
CA ARG A 76 -6.18 -8.70 -12.58
C ARG A 76 -7.58 -8.75 -13.15
N VAL A 77 -8.52 -7.95 -12.65
CA VAL A 77 -9.90 -7.91 -13.10
C VAL A 77 -10.21 -6.50 -13.61
N ARG A 78 -10.49 -6.34 -14.90
CA ARG A 78 -10.98 -5.07 -15.45
C ARG A 78 -12.45 -4.91 -15.11
N ALA A 79 -12.76 -3.94 -14.27
CA ALA A 79 -14.12 -3.63 -13.84
C ALA A 79 -14.98 -3.08 -14.98
N ASP A 80 -16.26 -3.47 -14.99
CA ASP A 80 -17.18 -3.04 -16.04
C ASP A 80 -17.61 -1.58 -15.92
N SER A 81 -17.76 -1.03 -14.71
CA SER A 81 -18.32 0.32 -14.53
C SER A 81 -17.38 1.41 -15.02
N ASN A 82 -16.08 1.26 -14.77
CA ASN A 82 -15.10 2.32 -14.97
C ASN A 82 -13.91 1.90 -15.85
N LYS A 83 -13.87 0.62 -16.28
CA LYS A 83 -12.81 0.06 -17.14
C LYS A 83 -11.41 0.07 -16.53
N VAL A 84 -11.32 0.31 -15.22
CA VAL A 84 -10.09 0.27 -14.44
C VAL A 84 -9.77 -1.18 -14.07
N GLU A 85 -8.48 -1.50 -14.05
CA GLU A 85 -7.99 -2.81 -13.67
C GLU A 85 -7.77 -2.86 -12.15
N TYR A 86 -8.42 -3.81 -11.52
CA TYR A 86 -8.34 -4.04 -10.09
C TYR A 86 -7.81 -5.44 -9.84
N PRO A 87 -6.71 -5.53 -9.09
CA PRO A 87 -6.24 -6.85 -8.70
C PRO A 87 -7.08 -7.45 -7.55
N CYS A 88 -7.48 -8.70 -7.71
CA CYS A 88 -8.42 -9.37 -6.83
C CYS A 88 -7.80 -10.67 -6.33
N ARG A 89 -7.90 -10.93 -5.03
CA ARG A 89 -7.50 -12.23 -4.51
C ARG A 89 -8.52 -13.28 -4.90
N VAL A 90 -8.06 -14.52 -5.11
CA VAL A 90 -8.97 -15.62 -5.45
C VAL A 90 -10.13 -15.78 -4.46
N GLU A 91 -9.89 -15.57 -3.16
CA GLU A 91 -10.95 -15.62 -2.13
C GLU A 91 -11.98 -14.47 -2.20
N HIS A 92 -11.67 -13.40 -2.94
CA HIS A 92 -12.54 -12.24 -3.14
C HIS A 92 -13.18 -12.21 -4.54
N ILE A 93 -12.99 -13.27 -5.31
CA ILE A 93 -13.60 -13.46 -6.62
C ILE A 93 -14.75 -14.45 -6.48
N ARG A 94 -15.88 -14.15 -7.13
CA ARG A 94 -16.95 -15.12 -7.35
C ARG A 94 -17.28 -15.19 -8.83
N GLU A 95 -17.57 -16.40 -9.29
CA GLU A 95 -18.02 -16.62 -10.66
C GLU A 95 -19.35 -15.92 -10.90
N ILE A 96 -19.46 -15.20 -12.02
CA ILE A 96 -20.76 -14.77 -12.51
C ILE A 96 -21.42 -16.02 -13.09
N ARG A 97 -22.26 -16.70 -12.30
CA ARG A 97 -23.22 -17.65 -12.90
C ARG A 97 -24.02 -16.85 -13.92
N ALA A 98 -23.97 -17.27 -15.18
CA ALA A 98 -24.68 -16.62 -16.27
C ALA A 98 -26.18 -16.51 -15.92
N ALA A 99 -26.56 -15.38 -15.34
CA ALA A 99 -27.94 -14.93 -15.30
C ALA A 99 -28.24 -14.32 -16.67
N PRO A 100 -29.44 -14.56 -17.23
CA PRO A 100 -29.80 -14.07 -18.56
C PRO A 100 -29.63 -12.56 -18.64
N ALA A 101 -29.13 -12.09 -19.79
CA ALA A 101 -28.80 -10.70 -20.06
C ALA A 101 -29.88 -9.74 -19.53
N PRO A 102 -29.50 -8.67 -18.80
CA PRO A 102 -30.48 -7.71 -18.32
C PRO A 102 -31.15 -7.01 -19.50
N ALA A 103 -32.48 -6.95 -19.45
CA ALA A 103 -33.28 -6.14 -20.34
C ALA A 103 -32.82 -4.67 -20.25
N ALA A 104 -32.67 -4.03 -21.41
CA ALA A 104 -32.25 -2.63 -21.52
C ALA A 104 -33.13 -1.72 -20.66
N LEU A 105 -32.53 -1.04 -19.68
CA LEU A 105 -33.17 0.05 -18.96
C LEU A 105 -33.12 1.33 -19.82
N PRO A 106 -34.21 2.10 -19.94
CA PRO A 106 -34.24 3.30 -20.75
C PRO A 106 -33.46 4.45 -20.07
N ASN A 107 -32.53 5.03 -20.82
CA ASN A 107 -31.90 6.34 -20.68
C ASN A 107 -31.90 6.98 -19.27
N GLN A 108 -30.83 6.75 -18.50
CA GLN A 108 -30.39 7.72 -17.49
C GLN A 108 -29.50 8.79 -18.15
N PRO A 109 -29.72 10.09 -17.88
CA PRO A 109 -28.87 11.14 -18.43
C PRO A 109 -27.44 11.05 -17.87
N ALA A 110 -26.46 11.30 -18.73
CA ALA A 110 -25.04 11.29 -18.41
C ALA A 110 -24.70 12.20 -17.20
N PRO A 111 -23.79 11.78 -16.30
CA PRO A 111 -23.34 12.64 -15.22
C PRO A 111 -22.58 13.85 -15.80
N THR A 112 -23.05 15.05 -15.45
CA THR A 112 -22.38 16.32 -15.74
C THR A 112 -20.96 16.28 -15.18
N ARG A 113 -19.98 16.55 -16.06
CA ARG A 113 -18.56 16.70 -15.74
C ARG A 113 -18.40 17.83 -14.70
N VAL A 114 -18.24 17.48 -13.43
CA VAL A 114 -17.82 18.45 -12.40
C VAL A 114 -16.36 18.79 -12.69
N GLN A 115 -16.10 20.03 -13.07
CA GLN A 115 -14.76 20.61 -13.16
C GLN A 115 -14.06 20.51 -11.79
N PRO A 116 -12.74 20.28 -11.73
CA PRO A 116 -12.00 20.35 -10.48
C PRO A 116 -12.12 21.77 -9.92
N ALA A 117 -12.77 21.92 -8.76
CA ALA A 117 -12.71 23.17 -8.01
C ALA A 117 -11.25 23.42 -7.60
N ALA A 118 -10.75 24.62 -7.90
CA ALA A 118 -9.46 25.07 -7.40
C ALA A 118 -9.43 24.94 -5.87
N ARG A 119 -8.36 24.32 -5.36
CA ARG A 119 -8.07 24.11 -3.94
C ARG A 119 -8.14 25.47 -3.21
N PRO A 120 -8.89 25.62 -2.11
CA PRO A 120 -8.77 26.81 -1.27
C PRO A 120 -7.34 26.87 -0.72
N ALA A 121 -6.74 28.06 -0.73
CA ALA A 121 -5.42 28.29 -0.13
C ALA A 121 -5.47 27.91 1.36
N ALA A 122 -4.76 26.84 1.72
CA ALA A 122 -4.63 26.41 3.10
C ALA A 122 -3.61 27.29 3.82
N THR A 123 -4.00 27.85 4.97
CA THR A 123 -3.12 28.53 5.93
C THR A 123 -2.33 27.52 6.77
N GLY A 124 -1.70 26.55 6.11
CA GLY A 124 -0.92 25.50 6.74
C GLY A 124 0.39 26.03 7.33
N GLN A 125 0.83 25.44 8.44
CA GLN A 125 2.18 25.67 8.97
C GLN A 125 3.19 25.00 8.03
N VAL A 126 4.12 25.78 7.48
CA VAL A 126 5.20 25.30 6.59
C VAL A 126 6.26 24.60 7.43
N ILE A 127 6.58 23.36 7.08
CA ILE A 127 7.63 22.56 7.71
C ILE A 127 8.73 22.32 6.69
N GLY A 128 9.94 22.83 6.97
CA GLY A 128 11.09 22.61 6.11
C GLY A 128 12.06 21.54 6.59
N ARG A 129 13.06 21.20 5.74
CA ARG A 129 14.10 20.18 6.02
C ARG A 129 14.93 20.41 7.30
N ASN A 130 14.76 21.55 7.97
CA ASN A 130 15.40 21.91 9.25
C ASN A 130 14.38 22.28 10.34
N ALA A 131 13.13 21.85 10.22
CA ALA A 131 12.12 22.10 11.24
C ALA A 131 12.48 21.34 12.51
N THR A 132 13.19 22.01 13.40
CA THR A 132 13.49 21.53 14.75
C THR A 132 12.15 21.23 15.42
N ALA A 133 11.87 19.97 15.77
CA ALA A 133 10.78 19.65 16.69
C ALA A 133 11.09 20.23 18.07
N ALA A 134 10.80 21.51 18.21
CA ALA A 134 10.64 22.17 19.48
C ALA A 134 9.33 22.98 19.42
N THR A 135 8.24 22.34 18.99
CA THR A 135 6.91 22.85 19.34
C THR A 135 6.39 21.98 20.48
N PRO A 136 6.15 22.53 21.68
CA PRO A 136 5.67 21.76 22.82
C PRO A 136 4.34 21.07 22.46
N ALA A 137 4.12 19.90 23.03
CA ALA A 137 2.98 19.01 22.84
C ALA A 137 1.62 19.59 23.30
N LEU A 138 1.40 20.91 23.19
CA LEU A 138 0.21 21.60 23.73
C LEU A 138 -0.77 22.05 22.65
N ASP A 139 -0.32 22.50 21.48
CA ASP A 139 -1.22 23.06 20.47
C ASP A 139 -1.66 22.04 19.41
N PHE A 140 -2.93 22.17 18.98
CA PHE A 140 -3.50 21.40 17.88
C PHE A 140 -2.81 21.77 16.56
N LEU A 141 -2.50 20.75 15.77
CA LEU A 141 -1.94 20.92 14.45
C LEU A 141 -3.00 21.40 13.46
N ASN A 142 -2.64 22.37 12.62
CA ASN A 142 -3.48 22.75 11.49
C ASN A 142 -3.21 21.81 10.31
N CYS A 143 -4.14 20.92 10.03
CA CYS A 143 -4.02 19.90 8.99
C CYS A 143 -4.76 20.30 7.70
N PRO A 144 -4.22 19.98 6.50
CA PRO A 144 -2.94 19.31 6.27
C PRO A 144 -1.74 20.21 6.58
N VAL A 145 -0.66 19.61 7.08
CA VAL A 145 0.62 20.30 7.24
C VAL A 145 1.25 20.59 5.89
N GLN A 146 1.81 21.78 5.73
CA GLN A 146 2.50 22.16 4.52
C GLN A 146 3.95 21.71 4.61
N GLN A 147 4.44 21.04 3.56
CA GLN A 147 5.76 20.43 3.55
C GLN A 147 6.62 21.09 2.48
N ASP A 148 7.92 21.21 2.76
CA ASP A 148 8.90 21.47 1.70
C ASP A 148 8.87 20.30 0.69
N ALA A 149 8.97 20.63 -0.59
CA ALA A 149 9.07 19.62 -1.63
C ALA A 149 10.37 18.83 -1.50
N VAL A 150 10.26 17.50 -1.54
CA VAL A 150 11.37 16.54 -1.51
C VAL A 150 11.34 15.63 -2.74
N GLU A 151 12.44 14.92 -2.98
CA GLU A 151 12.56 14.00 -4.10
C GLU A 151 12.30 12.54 -3.66
N ASN A 152 11.86 11.72 -4.60
CA ASN A 152 11.68 10.29 -4.35
C ASN A 152 13.02 9.64 -3.99
N GLY A 153 13.09 9.02 -2.81
CA GLY A 153 14.32 8.43 -2.27
C GLY A 153 15.07 9.32 -1.28
N ASP A 154 14.65 10.56 -1.07
CA ASP A 154 15.12 11.36 0.08
C ASP A 154 14.78 10.61 1.39
N GLU A 155 15.66 10.67 2.38
CA GLU A 155 15.38 10.10 3.69
C GLU A 155 14.39 10.98 4.46
N PRO A 156 13.32 10.43 5.05
CA PRO A 156 12.33 11.24 5.74
C PRO A 156 12.90 11.80 7.04
N ASP A 157 12.58 13.06 7.33
CA ASP A 157 12.88 13.66 8.63
C ASP A 157 11.89 13.16 9.69
N ARG A 158 12.39 12.83 10.89
CA ARG A 158 11.59 12.27 11.99
C ARG A 158 10.46 13.20 12.42
N ASP A 159 10.71 14.50 12.42
CA ASP A 159 9.79 15.51 12.92
C ASP A 159 8.69 15.79 11.87
N VAL A 160 9.05 15.84 10.59
CA VAL A 160 8.09 15.86 9.47
C VAL A 160 7.18 14.64 9.52
N VAL A 161 7.75 13.45 9.67
CA VAL A 161 6.99 12.19 9.78
C VAL A 161 6.02 12.24 10.96
N ALA A 162 6.46 12.68 12.14
CA ALA A 162 5.58 12.80 13.30
C ALA A 162 4.39 13.72 13.04
N LEU A 163 4.60 14.85 12.34
CA LEU A 163 3.54 15.80 12.01
C LEU A 163 2.56 15.23 10.97
N VAL A 164 3.06 14.53 9.95
CA VAL A 164 2.21 13.82 8.97
C VAL A 164 1.37 12.74 9.67
N ILE A 165 1.95 11.99 10.62
CA ILE A 165 1.21 10.99 11.43
C ILE A 165 0.08 11.65 12.21
N ARG A 166 0.33 12.76 12.90
CA ARG A 166 -0.71 13.48 13.67
C ARG A 166 -1.89 13.85 12.78
N CYS A 167 -1.64 14.45 11.62
CA CYS A 167 -2.70 14.78 10.67
C CYS A 167 -3.43 13.55 10.12
N ALA A 168 -2.70 12.52 9.71
CA ALA A 168 -3.30 11.31 9.17
C ALA A 168 -4.12 10.52 10.21
N LYS A 169 -3.80 10.65 11.50
CA LYS A 169 -4.57 10.05 12.60
C LYS A 169 -5.67 10.96 13.14
N GLY A 170 -6.00 12.00 12.39
CA GLY A 170 -7.22 12.78 12.60
C GLY A 170 -7.10 13.86 13.67
N GLU A 171 -5.88 14.31 13.98
CA GLU A 171 -5.72 15.47 14.85
C GLU A 171 -6.49 16.68 14.32
N LYS A 172 -7.31 17.26 15.18
CA LYS A 172 -8.12 18.44 14.85
C LYS A 172 -8.53 19.18 16.12
N ALA A 173 -8.44 20.51 16.07
CA ALA A 173 -9.15 21.37 17.01
C ALA A 173 -10.65 21.42 16.68
N VAL A 174 -11.47 21.77 17.66
CA VAL A 174 -12.85 22.22 17.45
C VAL A 174 -13.04 23.61 18.07
N PRO A 175 -13.95 24.44 17.54
CA PRO A 175 -14.26 25.74 18.13
C PRO A 175 -14.69 25.62 19.59
N ALA A 176 -14.48 26.69 20.36
CA ALA A 176 -14.92 26.76 21.75
C ALA A 176 -16.43 26.46 21.87
N GLY A 177 -16.79 25.57 22.81
CA GLY A 177 -18.16 25.13 23.04
C GLY A 177 -18.61 23.89 22.25
N GLN A 178 -17.83 23.45 21.25
CA GLN A 178 -18.04 22.19 20.54
C GLN A 178 -17.27 21.03 21.19
N GLU A 179 -17.63 19.79 20.86
CA GLU A 179 -16.99 18.57 21.37
C GLU A 179 -16.28 17.79 20.26
N GLY A 180 -15.43 16.84 20.64
CA GLY A 180 -14.77 15.94 19.70
C GLY A 180 -13.49 16.52 19.10
N ALA A 181 -12.80 17.40 19.84
CA ALA A 181 -11.41 17.75 19.52
C ALA A 181 -10.57 16.47 19.62
N VAL A 182 -9.70 16.22 18.65
CA VAL A 182 -8.85 15.01 18.65
C VAL A 182 -7.41 15.45 18.70
N LYS A 183 -6.65 14.93 19.65
CA LYS A 183 -5.21 15.17 19.80
C LYS A 183 -4.44 13.88 19.62
N VAL A 184 -3.36 13.94 18.85
CA VAL A 184 -2.50 12.78 18.58
C VAL A 184 -1.12 13.08 19.16
N ASP A 185 -0.72 12.30 20.16
CA ASP A 185 0.59 12.41 20.79
C ASP A 185 1.50 11.31 20.23
N VAL A 186 2.41 11.67 19.32
CA VAL A 186 3.40 10.75 18.78
C VAL A 186 4.56 10.60 19.77
N LEU A 187 4.67 9.42 20.36
CA LEU A 187 5.63 9.13 21.43
C LEU A 187 6.98 8.67 20.88
N ASN A 188 6.95 7.88 19.81
CA ASN A 188 8.14 7.33 19.19
C ASN A 188 7.94 7.18 17.68
N VAL A 189 9.01 7.46 16.94
CA VAL A 189 9.11 7.27 15.49
C VAL A 189 10.45 6.60 15.24
N GLN A 190 10.40 5.43 14.60
CA GLN A 190 11.56 4.67 14.15
C GLN A 190 11.44 4.47 12.64
N ILE A 191 12.28 5.19 11.88
CA ILE A 191 12.35 5.07 10.44
C ILE A 191 13.20 3.84 10.11
N GLY A 192 12.62 2.89 9.39
CA GLY A 192 13.30 1.71 8.91
C GLY A 192 14.07 1.96 7.62
N ARG A 193 14.80 0.93 7.18
CA ARG A 193 15.53 0.99 5.91
C ARG A 193 14.57 1.15 4.74
N SER A 194 14.93 2.01 3.79
CA SER A 194 14.20 2.14 2.53
C SER A 194 14.16 0.84 1.75
N ARG A 195 13.11 0.70 0.95
CA ARG A 195 12.94 -0.39 -0.01
C ARG A 195 12.20 0.11 -1.24
N ASP A 196 12.33 -0.63 -2.33
CA ASP A 196 11.51 -0.40 -3.50
C ASP A 196 10.03 -0.65 -3.16
N TRP A 197 9.16 0.09 -3.85
CA TRP A 197 7.74 -0.17 -3.85
C TRP A 197 7.46 -1.62 -4.21
N SER A 198 6.60 -2.27 -3.43
CA SER A 198 6.21 -3.64 -3.67
C SER A 198 4.71 -3.72 -3.87
N TYR A 199 4.33 -4.40 -4.94
CA TYR A 199 2.93 -4.62 -5.24
C TYR A 199 2.19 -5.34 -4.09
N ALA A 200 2.86 -6.25 -3.40
CA ALA A 200 2.25 -7.00 -2.31
C ALA A 200 1.91 -6.14 -1.07
N GLN A 201 2.68 -5.09 -0.80
CA GLN A 201 2.57 -4.33 0.46
C GLN A 201 2.03 -2.92 0.27
N ASP A 202 2.26 -2.30 -0.89
CA ASP A 202 2.03 -0.87 -1.08
C ASP A 202 0.90 -0.58 -2.05
N ARG A 203 0.33 -1.60 -2.69
CA ARG A 203 -0.70 -1.44 -3.70
C ARG A 203 -1.88 -0.57 -3.23
N GLY A 204 -2.37 0.26 -4.15
CA GLY A 204 -3.36 1.30 -3.88
C GLY A 204 -2.73 2.59 -3.33
N ASN A 205 -1.43 2.57 -3.02
CA ASN A 205 -0.64 3.69 -2.57
C ASN A 205 0.65 3.77 -3.41
N ALA A 206 0.99 4.95 -3.91
CA ALA A 206 2.12 5.15 -4.82
C ALA A 206 2.10 4.26 -6.09
N SER A 207 3.23 4.20 -6.80
CA SER A 207 3.42 3.39 -8.02
C SER A 207 4.80 2.74 -8.07
N GLU A 208 4.99 1.81 -9.00
CA GLU A 208 6.31 1.23 -9.30
C GLU A 208 7.36 2.34 -9.51
N GLY A 209 8.58 2.09 -9.01
CA GLY A 209 9.68 3.07 -9.00
C GLY A 209 9.67 4.02 -7.78
N THR A 210 8.64 3.99 -6.93
CA THR A 210 8.63 4.75 -5.68
C THR A 210 9.54 4.10 -4.64
N ILE A 211 10.28 4.91 -3.88
CA ILE A 211 11.03 4.46 -2.70
C ILE A 211 10.14 4.59 -1.45
N VAL A 212 10.02 3.50 -0.71
CA VAL A 212 9.16 3.40 0.47
C VAL A 212 10.01 3.27 1.73
N TYR A 213 9.65 4.04 2.76
CA TYR A 213 10.25 3.99 4.09
C TYR A 213 9.24 3.42 5.10
N PRO A 214 9.44 2.21 5.63
CA PRO A 214 8.60 1.68 6.70
C PRO A 214 8.91 2.41 8.00
N VAL A 215 7.90 3.07 8.58
CA VAL A 215 8.03 3.82 9.83
C VAL A 215 7.26 3.12 10.93
N LYS A 216 7.96 2.64 11.95
CA LYS A 216 7.32 2.15 13.18
C LYS A 216 7.03 3.33 14.10
N ALA A 217 5.75 3.59 14.32
CA ALA A 217 5.29 4.70 15.16
C ALA A 217 4.54 4.17 16.39
N THR A 218 4.82 4.78 17.53
CA THR A 218 4.04 4.63 18.76
C THR A 218 3.36 5.95 19.05
N TYR A 219 2.04 5.93 19.25
CA TYR A 219 1.28 7.15 19.51
C TYR A 219 0.05 6.89 20.39
N ASN A 220 -0.49 7.96 20.94
CA ASN A 220 -1.78 7.97 21.64
C ASN A 220 -2.76 8.86 20.89
N VAL A 221 -4.05 8.56 21.01
CA VAL A 221 -5.13 9.42 20.51
C VAL A 221 -6.00 9.81 21.69
N ARG A 222 -6.34 11.09 21.79
CA ARG A 222 -7.26 11.62 22.80
C ARG A 222 -8.39 12.36 22.14
N THR A 223 -9.62 11.96 22.43
CA THR A 223 -10.82 12.68 22.02
C THR A 223 -11.36 13.43 23.23
N LEU A 224 -11.37 14.75 23.13
CA LEU A 224 -11.79 15.67 24.19
C LEU A 224 -13.29 15.96 24.05
N TYR A 225 -14.08 15.55 25.04
CA TYR A 225 -15.47 15.94 25.21
C TYR A 225 -15.59 16.90 26.41
N ARG A 226 -16.75 17.51 26.58
CA ARG A 226 -16.98 18.42 27.71
C ARG A 226 -16.95 17.70 29.05
N ALA A 227 -17.59 16.53 29.11
CA ALA A 227 -17.75 15.76 30.34
C ALA A 227 -16.67 14.71 30.59
N ALA A 228 -15.87 14.39 29.57
CA ALA A 228 -14.85 13.34 29.67
C ALA A 228 -13.80 13.47 28.57
N THR A 229 -12.72 12.72 28.73
CA THR A 229 -11.74 12.45 27.68
C THR A 229 -11.70 10.96 27.39
N GLU A 230 -11.86 10.60 26.12
CA GLU A 230 -11.57 9.24 25.64
C GLU A 230 -10.11 9.18 25.22
N VAL A 231 -9.38 8.21 25.76
CA VAL A 231 -7.96 8.01 25.49
C VAL A 231 -7.77 6.62 24.91
N GLU A 232 -7.18 6.57 23.72
CA GLU A 232 -6.63 5.37 23.11
C GLU A 232 -5.11 5.40 23.29
N GLU A 233 -4.60 4.57 24.19
CA GLU A 233 -3.21 4.57 24.62
C GLU A 233 -2.43 3.39 24.06
N GLY A 234 -1.23 3.67 23.54
CA GLY A 234 -0.23 2.67 23.21
C GLY A 234 -0.39 2.04 21.83
N TRP A 235 -0.99 2.72 20.86
CA TRP A 235 -0.96 2.29 19.46
C TRP A 235 0.48 2.04 19.03
N VAL A 236 0.71 0.93 18.31
CA VAL A 236 1.95 0.68 17.58
C VAL A 236 1.59 0.27 16.16
N ARG A 237 2.05 1.04 15.17
CA ARG A 237 1.82 0.75 13.75
C ARG A 237 3.11 0.81 12.97
N ILE A 238 3.15 0.07 11.87
CA ILE A 238 4.12 0.27 10.79
C ILE A 238 3.37 1.01 9.69
N LEU A 239 3.87 2.19 9.33
CA LEU A 239 3.29 3.09 8.34
C LEU A 239 4.29 3.20 7.19
N ASN A 240 3.89 2.85 5.98
CA ASN A 240 4.75 2.96 4.81
C ASN A 240 4.69 4.39 4.27
N PHE A 241 5.80 5.12 4.40
CA PHE A 241 5.94 6.48 3.91
C PHE A 241 6.54 6.50 2.51
N TYR A 242 6.07 7.42 1.67
CA TYR A 242 6.63 7.71 0.37
C TYR A 242 6.41 9.17 -0.02
N VAL A 243 7.16 9.63 -1.02
CA VAL A 243 7.00 10.95 -1.60
C VAL A 243 6.00 10.88 -2.76
N ASN A 244 4.93 11.66 -2.68
CA ASN A 244 3.90 11.69 -3.72
C ASN A 244 4.33 12.55 -4.93
N ALA A 245 3.46 12.64 -5.94
CA ALA A 245 3.75 13.40 -7.17
C ALA A 245 3.95 14.92 -6.97
N PHE A 246 3.63 15.46 -5.79
CA PHE A 246 3.82 16.87 -5.43
C PHE A 246 5.10 17.10 -4.62
N GLY A 247 5.90 16.06 -4.36
CA GLY A 247 7.08 16.16 -3.51
C GLY A 247 6.75 16.20 -2.02
N GLU A 248 5.55 15.76 -1.60
CA GLU A 248 5.14 15.75 -0.19
C GLU A 248 5.20 14.33 0.38
N TRP A 249 5.60 14.19 1.65
CA TRP A 249 5.52 12.90 2.33
C TRP A 249 4.07 12.51 2.59
N GLN A 250 3.76 11.26 2.28
CA GLN A 250 2.44 10.68 2.46
C GLN A 250 2.53 9.28 3.08
N ILE A 251 1.54 8.95 3.91
CA ILE A 251 1.35 7.58 4.40
C ILE A 251 0.58 6.80 3.34
N GLY A 252 1.15 5.67 2.92
CA GLY A 252 0.51 4.68 2.08
C GLY A 252 -0.18 3.61 2.91
N SER A 253 0.28 2.37 2.77
CA SER A 253 -0.25 1.26 3.55
C SER A 253 0.18 1.32 5.02
N GLU A 254 -0.62 0.68 5.86
CA GLU A 254 -0.37 0.60 7.29
C GLU A 254 -0.64 -0.80 7.82
N GLU A 255 0.14 -1.19 8.82
CA GLU A 255 0.01 -2.44 9.55
C GLU A 255 -0.13 -2.17 11.05
N ASN A 256 -1.11 -2.82 11.68
CA ASN A 256 -1.30 -2.77 13.12
C ASN A 256 -0.40 -3.79 13.81
N VAL A 257 0.62 -3.31 14.54
CA VAL A 257 1.49 -4.16 15.37
C VAL A 257 0.87 -4.35 16.76
N ARG A 258 0.25 -3.29 17.29
CA ARG A 258 -0.46 -3.32 18.58
C ARG A 258 -1.64 -2.36 18.57
N THR A 259 -2.80 -2.87 18.97
CA THR A 259 -4.01 -2.08 19.20
C THR A 259 -3.89 -1.32 20.52
N ALA A 260 -4.44 -0.09 20.55
CA ALA A 260 -4.47 0.69 21.78
C ALA A 260 -5.40 0.10 22.84
N ALA A 261 -5.12 0.43 24.09
CA ALA A 261 -6.07 0.29 25.19
C ALA A 261 -6.94 1.55 25.25
N THR A 262 -8.26 1.37 25.26
CA THR A 262 -9.21 2.48 25.38
C THR A 262 -9.60 2.69 26.84
N LYS A 263 -9.55 3.93 27.31
CA LYS A 263 -10.08 4.33 28.62
C LYS A 263 -10.81 5.66 28.52
N ARG A 264 -11.81 5.84 29.39
CA ARG A 264 -12.54 7.10 29.55
C ARG A 264 -12.16 7.71 30.89
N ILE A 265 -11.86 9.00 30.88
CA ILE A 265 -11.54 9.78 32.08
C ILE A 265 -12.62 10.85 32.20
N ASP A 266 -13.44 10.78 33.25
CA ASP A 266 -14.45 11.81 33.52
C ASP A 266 -13.75 13.05 34.11
N ASN A 267 -14.19 14.24 33.68
CA ASN A 267 -13.57 15.53 34.04
C ASN A 267 -13.98 16.03 35.43
#